data_AF-Q6A921-F1
#
_entry.id   AF-Q6A921-F1
#
_cell.length_a   1.000
_cell.length_b   1.000
_cell.length_c   1.000
_cell.angle_alpha   90.00
_cell.angle_beta   90.00
_cell.angle_gamma   90.00
#
_symmetry.space_group_name_H-M   'P 1'
#
loop_
_entity.id
_entity.type
_entity.pdbx_description
1 polymer ?
#
loop_
_entity_poly.entity_id
_entity_poly.type
_entity_poly.pdbx_seq_one_letter_code
_entity_poly.pdbx_strand_id
1 'polypeptide(L)'
;MLTVTFTVSNTGDRAGAAVPQVYPGFPNTTIDRCVRELKAFRRVELEPGQRQTVTVALTRRDLSYWDILPHPLRSYAVGSI
;
A
#
# COMPACT_ATOMS: atom_id res chain seq x y z
N MET A 1 6.80 -4.11 10.57
CA MET A 1 6.47 -2.86 9.85
C MET A 1 7.29 -2.88 8.57
N LEU A 2 6.66 -2.64 7.43
CA LEU A 2 7.31 -2.55 6.13
C LEU A 2 7.31 -1.08 5.69
N THR A 3 8.47 -0.54 5.33
CA THR A 3 8.58 0.85 4.88
C THR A 3 8.82 0.86 3.37
N VAL A 4 7.98 1.59 2.65
CA VAL A 4 8.11 1.82 1.21
C VAL A 4 8.51 3.28 0.99
N THR A 5 9.63 3.49 0.31
CA THR A 5 10.15 4.82 -0.01
C THR A 5 10.36 4.95 -1.51
N PHE A 6 9.89 6.04 -2.09
CA PHE A 6 10.06 6.34 -3.50
C PHE A 6 10.10 7.86 -3.73
N THR A 7 10.66 8.28 -4.86
CA THR A 7 10.80 9.70 -5.22
C THR A 7 9.81 10.06 -6.30
N VAL A 8 9.05 11.12 -6.08
CA VAL A 8 8.18 11.75 -7.10
C VAL A 8 8.89 12.98 -7.64
N SER A 9 8.95 13.11 -8.97
CA SER A 9 9.57 14.25 -9.64
C SER A 9 8.56 14.91 -10.56
N ASN A 10 8.44 16.24 -10.49
CA ASN A 10 7.69 17.00 -11.50
C ASN A 10 8.62 17.28 -12.69
N THR A 11 8.35 16.62 -13.81
CA THR A 11 9.12 16.74 -15.06
C THR A 11 8.49 17.71 -16.07
N GLY A 12 7.44 18.44 -15.67
CA GLY A 12 6.79 19.45 -16.50
C GLY A 12 7.19 20.86 -16.14
N ASP A 13 6.72 21.82 -16.95
CA ASP A 13 7.06 23.24 -16.82
C ASP A 13 6.08 24.03 -15.92
N ARG A 14 5.17 23.35 -15.23
CA ARG A 14 4.17 23.97 -14.34
C ARG A 14 4.11 23.31 -12.98
N ALA A 15 3.80 24.10 -11.96
CA ALA A 15 3.49 23.59 -10.64
C ALA A 15 2.28 22.65 -10.70
N GLY A 16 2.29 21.58 -9.90
CA GLY A 16 1.23 20.59 -9.91
C GLY A 16 1.21 19.72 -8.66
N ALA A 17 0.11 19.00 -8.49
CA ALA A 17 -0.04 18.01 -7.42
C ALA A 17 -0.07 16.59 -8.00
N ALA A 18 0.63 15.66 -7.34
CA ALA A 18 0.56 14.24 -7.62
C ALA A 18 0.04 13.48 -6.41
N VAL A 19 -0.66 12.37 -6.64
CA VAL A 19 -1.14 11.47 -5.58
C VAL A 19 -0.57 10.08 -5.84
N PRO A 20 0.73 9.84 -5.53
CA PRO A 20 1.29 8.50 -5.58
C PRO A 20 0.56 7.51 -4.66
N GLN A 21 0.46 6.26 -5.10
CA GLN A 21 -0.33 5.20 -4.49
C GLN A 21 0.49 3.90 -4.39
N VAL A 22 0.30 3.16 -3.29
CA VAL A 22 0.98 1.88 -3.02
C VAL A 22 -0.03 0.74 -3.02
N TYR A 23 0.24 -0.25 -3.86
CA TYR A 23 -0.55 -1.47 -4.02
C TYR A 23 0.35 -2.70 -3.78
N PRO A 24 0.32 -3.34 -2.60
CA PRO A 24 1.04 -4.58 -2.40
C PRO A 24 0.38 -5.71 -3.20
N GLY A 25 1.21 -6.47 -3.92
CA GLY A 25 0.82 -7.73 -4.55
C GLY A 25 1.11 -8.91 -3.62
N PHE A 26 0.27 -9.93 -3.68
CA PHE A 26 0.41 -11.14 -2.86
C PHE A 26 0.49 -12.36 -3.77
N PRO A 27 1.69 -12.73 -4.24
CA PRO A 27 1.85 -13.93 -5.05
C PRO A 27 1.57 -15.18 -4.18
N ASN A 28 0.96 -16.20 -4.77
CA ASN A 28 0.71 -17.51 -4.15
C ASN A 28 -0.28 -17.52 -2.97
N THR A 29 -1.31 -16.67 -2.97
CA THR A 29 -2.37 -16.75 -1.94
C THR A 29 -3.35 -17.86 -2.25
N THR A 30 -3.63 -18.71 -1.26
CA THR A 30 -4.69 -19.74 -1.31
C THR A 30 -6.09 -19.19 -1.06
N ILE A 31 -6.20 -17.88 -0.78
CA ILE A 31 -7.42 -17.20 -0.41
C ILE A 31 -7.77 -16.19 -1.49
N ASP A 32 -9.08 -16.13 -1.80
CA ASP A 32 -9.63 -15.18 -2.75
C ASP A 32 -9.53 -13.75 -2.21
N ARG A 33 -8.85 -12.88 -2.96
CA ARG A 33 -8.62 -11.48 -2.60
C ARG A 33 -8.44 -10.62 -3.83
N CYS A 34 -8.67 -9.30 -3.68
CA CYS A 34 -8.38 -8.35 -4.74
C CYS A 34 -6.91 -8.44 -5.18
N VAL A 35 -6.69 -8.56 -6.49
CA VAL A 35 -5.36 -8.64 -7.11
C VAL A 35 -4.49 -7.43 -6.77
N ARG A 36 -5.11 -6.27 -6.56
CA ARG A 36 -4.47 -5.03 -6.10
C ARG A 36 -5.36 -4.37 -5.08
N GLU A 37 -4.80 -4.05 -3.92
CA GLU A 37 -5.51 -3.37 -2.84
C GLU A 37 -4.75 -2.09 -2.50
N LEU A 38 -5.42 -0.93 -2.52
CA LEU A 38 -4.79 0.34 -2.18
C LEU A 38 -4.52 0.38 -0.68
N LYS A 39 -3.25 0.45 -0.29
CA LYS A 39 -2.87 0.50 1.13
C LYS A 39 -2.36 1.84 1.60
N ALA A 40 -1.88 2.68 0.68
CA ALA A 40 -1.48 4.03 1.03
C ALA A 40 -1.49 4.95 -0.18
N PHE A 41 -1.75 6.22 0.09
CA PHE A 41 -1.61 7.31 -0.85
C PHE A 41 -1.15 8.56 -0.12
N ARG A 42 -0.47 9.47 -0.82
CA ARG A 42 -0.08 10.77 -0.28
C ARG A 42 -0.16 11.81 -1.37
N ARG A 43 -0.80 12.95 -1.11
CA ARG A 43 -0.73 14.11 -2.01
C ARG A 43 0.61 14.82 -1.80
N VAL A 44 1.29 15.11 -2.91
CA VAL A 44 2.53 15.92 -2.95
C VAL A 44 2.33 17.06 -3.93
N GLU A 45 2.77 18.24 -3.55
CA GLU A 45 2.77 19.45 -4.39
C GLU A 45 4.20 19.73 -4.79
N LEU A 46 4.41 19.96 -6.09
CA LEU A 46 5.74 20.05 -6.69
C LEU A 46 5.79 21.19 -7.70
N GLU A 47 6.74 22.09 -7.49
CA GLU A 47 7.18 23.07 -8.49
C GLU A 47 7.86 22.39 -9.69
N PRO A 48 7.96 23.05 -10.86
CA PRO A 48 8.71 22.53 -12.01
C PRO A 48 10.12 22.07 -11.61
N GLY A 49 10.50 20.85 -11.97
CA GLY A 49 11.80 20.26 -11.66
C GLY A 49 11.97 19.80 -10.20
N GLN A 50 11.01 20.06 -9.31
CA GLN A 50 11.09 19.64 -7.92
C GLN A 50 10.96 18.11 -7.79
N ARG A 51 11.65 17.57 -6.80
CA ARG A 51 11.56 16.17 -6.38
C ARG A 51 11.20 16.08 -4.92
N GLN A 52 10.36 15.12 -4.56
CA GLN A 52 10.00 14.84 -3.17
C GLN A 52 10.04 13.34 -2.91
N THR A 53 10.73 12.97 -1.83
CA THR A 53 10.73 11.60 -1.31
C THR A 53 9.45 11.38 -0.50
N VAL A 54 8.71 10.35 -0.88
CA VAL A 54 7.53 9.88 -0.16
C VAL A 54 7.88 8.58 0.55
N THR A 55 7.62 8.56 1.85
CA THR A 55 7.78 7.38 2.69
C THR A 55 6.43 7.01 3.28
N VAL A 56 6.09 5.73 3.16
CA VAL A 56 4.88 5.11 3.68
C VAL A 56 5.28 3.93 4.55
N ALA A 57 4.70 3.85 5.76
CA ALA A 57 4.81 2.68 6.61
C ALA A 57 3.54 1.82 6.48
N LEU A 58 3.73 0.54 6.17
CA LEU A 58 2.70 -0.49 6.17
C LEU A 58 2.88 -1.37 7.41
N THR A 59 1.80 -1.55 8.17
CA THR A 59 1.75 -2.44 9.33
C THR A 59 1.43 -3.87 8.90
N ARG A 60 1.62 -4.84 9.82
CA ARG A 60 1.16 -6.22 9.58
C ARG A 60 -0.34 -6.27 9.28
N ARG A 61 -1.14 -5.44 9.97
CA ARG A 61 -2.60 -5.34 9.73
C ARG A 61 -2.92 -4.85 8.32
N ASP A 62 -2.14 -3.90 7.79
CA ASP A 62 -2.33 -3.42 6.42
C ASP A 62 -2.05 -4.49 5.37
N LEU A 63 -1.27 -5.52 5.71
CA LEU A 63 -0.95 -6.65 4.83
C LEU A 63 -1.78 -7.91 5.15
N SER A 64 -2.52 -7.92 6.25
CA SER A 64 -3.38 -9.02 6.67
C SER A 64 -4.66 -9.07 5.84
N TYR A 65 -5.23 -10.27 5.77
CA TYR A 65 -6.57 -10.53 5.26
C TYR A 65 -7.43 -11.11 6.38
N TRP A 66 -8.75 -11.09 6.19
CA TRP A 66 -9.69 -11.69 7.12
C TRP A 66 -10.13 -13.07 6.60
N ASP A 67 -9.91 -14.12 7.37
CA ASP A 67 -10.38 -15.48 7.05
C ASP A 67 -11.70 -15.76 7.80
N ILE A 68 -12.73 -16.15 7.06
CA ILE A 68 -14.05 -16.54 7.59
C ILE A 68 -14.29 -18.04 7.57
N LEU A 69 -13.35 -18.86 7.09
CA LEU A 69 -13.52 -20.30 7.09
C LEU A 69 -13.53 -20.83 8.53
N PRO A 70 -14.60 -21.54 8.94
CA PRO A 70 -14.68 -22.09 10.28
C PRO A 70 -13.61 -23.16 10.48
N HIS A 71 -12.61 -22.84 11.29
CA HIS A 71 -11.81 -23.88 11.91
C HIS A 71 -12.73 -24.59 12.92
N PRO A 72 -12.89 -25.93 12.86
CA PRO A 72 -13.83 -26.64 13.73
C PRO A 72 -13.53 -26.46 15.23
N LEU A 73 -12.36 -25.91 15.59
CA LEU A 73 -12.00 -25.51 16.94
C LEU A 73 -11.10 -24.25 16.91
N ARG A 74 -11.66 -23.06 16.65
CA ARG A 74 -11.30 -21.77 17.29
C ARG A 74 -11.91 -20.59 16.53
N SER A 75 -12.57 -19.73 17.29
CA SER A 75 -13.04 -18.38 16.95
C SER A 75 -12.01 -17.57 16.15
N TYR A 76 -12.47 -16.98 15.04
CA TYR A 76 -11.89 -15.89 14.24
C TYR A 76 -10.40 -15.57 14.50
N ALA A 77 -9.53 -15.98 13.59
CA ALA A 77 -8.09 -15.68 13.66
C ALA A 77 -7.70 -14.65 12.60
N VAL A 78 -7.05 -13.56 13.02
CA VAL A 78 -6.36 -12.64 12.11
C VAL A 78 -5.10 -13.34 11.63
N GLY A 79 -5.15 -13.89 10.41
CA GLY A 79 -3.99 -14.43 9.73
C GLY A 79 -2.97 -13.32 9.45
N SER A 80 -1.74 -13.52 9.92
CA SER A 80 -0.60 -12.73 9.47
C SER A 80 0.32 -13.64 8.67
N ILE A 81 0.88 -13.10 7.60
CA ILE A 81 1.97 -13.75 6.85
C ILE A 81 3.24 -13.74 7.71
#